data_AF-A0A1A5XEX3-F1
#
_entry.id   AF-A0A1A5XEX3-F1
#
_cell.length_a   1.000
_cell.length_b   1.000
_cell.length_c   1.000
_cell.angle_alpha   90.00
_cell.angle_beta   90.00
_cell.angle_gamma   90.00
#
_symmetry.space_group_name_H-M   'P 1'
#
loop_
_entity.id
_entity.type
_entity.pdbx_description
1 polymer ?
#
loop_
_entity_poly.entity_id
_entity_poly.type
_entity_poly.pdbx_seq_one_letter_code
_entity_poly.pdbx_strand_id
1 'polypeptide(L)'
;MRIEFTNRRHSVAAARIAFEAHVDDRPVWCSVSMDALNTRFGNEGTSSSSLLSAFDANRPTIERAARHALSKNGGQSLELEPGDFS
;
A
#
# COMPACT_ATOMS: atom_id res chain seq x y z
N MET A 1 -6.77 -12.99 12.79
CA MET A 1 -6.18 -11.64 12.73
C MET A 1 -7.18 -10.71 12.07
N ARG A 2 -7.55 -9.65 12.77
CA ARG A 2 -8.42 -8.58 12.27
C ARG A 2 -7.55 -7.52 11.63
N ILE A 3 -7.84 -7.17 10.37
CA ILE A 3 -7.10 -6.17 9.61
C ILE A 3 -8.08 -5.14 9.07
N GLU A 4 -7.92 -3.89 9.48
CA GLU A 4 -8.75 -2.75 9.06
C GLU A 4 -7.86 -1.65 8.50
N PHE A 5 -8.17 -1.13 7.32
CA PHE A 5 -7.40 -0.04 6.72
C PHE A 5 -8.04 1.30 7.08
N THR A 6 -7.22 2.26 7.50
CA THR A 6 -7.70 3.61 7.79
C THR A 6 -7.61 4.48 6.54
N ASN A 7 -8.16 5.69 6.58
CA ASN A 7 -8.04 6.63 5.47
C ASN A 7 -6.67 7.33 5.38
N ARG A 8 -5.77 7.09 6.35
CA ARG A 8 -4.47 7.77 6.40
C ARG A 8 -3.52 7.21 5.35
N ARG A 9 -2.98 8.13 4.55
CA ARG A 9 -1.93 7.86 3.58
C ARG A 9 -1.10 9.11 3.35
N HIS A 10 0.17 8.94 3.00
CA HIS A 10 1.04 10.04 2.59
C HIS A 10 2.15 9.53 1.68
N SER A 11 2.62 10.39 0.77
CA SER A 11 3.84 10.11 0.03
C SER A 11 5.04 10.22 0.95
N VAL A 12 5.91 9.23 0.93
CA VAL A 12 7.19 9.26 1.66
C VAL A 12 8.36 9.46 0.69
N ALA A 13 9.53 9.78 1.23
CA ALA A 13 10.76 9.83 0.45
C ALA A 13 11.01 8.49 -0.26
N ALA A 14 11.77 8.53 -1.36
CA ALA A 14 12.07 7.38 -2.22
C ALA A 14 10.87 6.78 -2.98
N ALA A 15 9.93 7.63 -3.44
CA ALA A 15 8.91 7.25 -4.42
C ALA A 15 7.95 6.15 -3.93
N ARG A 16 7.36 6.33 -2.75
CA ARG A 16 6.39 5.36 -2.17
C ARG A 16 5.21 6.06 -1.53
N ILE A 17 4.09 5.34 -1.42
CA ILE A 17 2.94 5.76 -0.61
C ILE A 17 2.88 4.90 0.63
N ALA A 18 2.96 5.54 1.80
CA ALA A 18 2.69 4.90 3.08
C ALA A 18 1.20 5.00 3.40
N PHE A 19 0.62 3.93 3.93
CA PHE A 19 -0.79 3.85 4.34
C PHE A 19 -0.92 3.04 5.64
N GLU A 20 -1.94 3.36 6.42
CA GLU A 20 -2.11 2.81 7.77
C GLU A 20 -3.14 1.68 7.79
N ALA A 21 -2.77 0.59 8.45
CA ALA A 21 -3.65 -0.51 8.80
C ALA A 21 -3.67 -0.71 10.31
N HIS A 22 -4.79 -1.15 10.86
CA HIS A 22 -4.91 -1.67 12.21
C HIS A 22 -4.91 -3.19 12.15
N VAL A 23 -3.94 -3.82 12.82
CA VAL A 23 -3.82 -5.26 12.94
C VAL A 23 -4.02 -5.65 14.40
N ASP A 24 -5.14 -6.31 14.69
CA ASP A 24 -5.57 -6.61 16.06
C ASP A 24 -5.42 -5.37 16.98
N ASP A 25 -6.04 -4.25 16.54
CA ASP A 25 -6.04 -2.93 17.18
C ASP A 25 -4.68 -2.21 17.30
N ARG A 26 -3.62 -2.74 16.69
CA ARG A 26 -2.31 -2.07 16.63
C ARG A 26 -2.10 -1.35 15.30
N PRO A 27 -1.67 -0.08 15.30
CA PRO A 27 -1.35 0.64 14.08
C PRO A 27 -0.09 0.08 13.43
N VAL A 28 -0.19 -0.27 12.14
CA VAL A 28 0.87 -0.81 11.30
C VAL A 28 0.93 0.04 10.03
N TRP A 29 2.09 0.62 9.75
CA TRP A 29 2.34 1.35 8.52
C TRP A 29 2.85 0.39 7.45
N CYS A 30 2.15 0.36 6.32
CA CYS A 30 2.54 -0.35 5.12
C CYS A 30 2.95 0.65 4.06
N SER A 31 3.77 0.24 3.10
CA SER A 31 4.10 1.03 1.91
C SER A 31 3.71 0.29 0.63
N VAL A 32 3.47 1.04 -0.44
CA VAL A 32 3.47 0.53 -1.81
C VAL A 32 4.47 1.35 -2.64
N SER A 33 5.29 0.67 -3.42
CA SER A 33 6.32 1.32 -4.23
C SER A 33 5.73 2.00 -5.48
N MET A 34 6.39 3.05 -5.96
CA MET A 34 6.10 3.62 -7.28
C MET A 34 6.15 2.56 -8.38
N ASP A 35 7.12 1.64 -8.31
CA ASP A 35 7.26 0.59 -9.31
C ASP A 35 6.02 -0.33 -9.37
N ALA A 36 5.48 -0.71 -8.20
CA ALA A 36 4.22 -1.43 -8.12
C ALA A 36 3.05 -0.62 -8.70
N LEU A 37 2.96 0.67 -8.35
CA LEU A 37 1.90 1.54 -8.85
C LEU A 37 1.94 1.72 -10.38
N ASN A 38 3.14 1.90 -10.93
CA ASN A 38 3.35 2.08 -12.36
C ASN A 38 3.09 0.77 -13.12
N THR A 39 3.67 -0.33 -12.66
CA THR A 39 3.59 -1.63 -13.34
C THR A 39 2.21 -2.24 -13.30
N ARG A 40 1.49 -2.11 -12.17
CA ARG A 40 0.19 -2.78 -11.97
C ARG A 40 -1.02 -1.90 -12.28
N PHE A 41 -0.87 -0.58 -12.20
CA PHE A 41 -1.99 0.34 -12.37
C PHE A 41 -1.77 1.38 -13.48
N GLY A 42 -0.66 1.30 -14.22
CA GLY A 42 -0.40 2.19 -15.35
C GLY A 42 -0.19 3.64 -14.95
N ASN A 43 0.27 3.90 -13.72
CA ASN A 43 0.65 5.26 -13.33
C ASN A 43 1.89 5.71 -14.10
N GLU A 44 1.77 6.77 -14.89
CA GLU A 44 2.87 7.33 -15.68
C GLU A 44 3.60 8.49 -14.96
N GLY A 45 3.03 9.00 -13.87
CA GLY A 45 3.55 10.15 -13.15
C GLY A 45 4.48 9.79 -11.99
N THR A 46 5.63 10.47 -11.89
CA THR A 46 6.59 10.27 -10.79
C THR A 46 6.38 11.20 -9.60
N SER A 47 5.45 12.15 -9.71
CA SER A 47 5.17 13.15 -8.68
C SER A 47 4.39 12.56 -7.51
N SER A 48 4.58 13.07 -6.30
CA SER A 48 3.83 12.65 -5.09
C SER A 48 2.31 12.67 -5.30
N SER A 49 1.80 13.69 -5.98
CA SER A 49 0.37 13.81 -6.28
C SER A 49 -0.13 12.72 -7.23
N SER A 50 0.68 12.32 -8.22
CA SER A 50 0.35 11.25 -9.17
C SER A 50 0.29 9.90 -8.45
N LEU A 51 1.29 9.63 -7.58
CA LEU A 51 1.32 8.41 -6.78
C LEU A 51 0.15 8.31 -5.81
N LEU A 52 -0.21 9.41 -5.14
CA LEU A 52 -1.39 9.46 -4.27
C LEU A 52 -2.68 9.20 -5.04
N SER A 53 -2.81 9.80 -6.24
CA SER A 53 -3.98 9.60 -7.10
C SER A 53 -4.07 8.14 -7.58
N ALA A 54 -2.94 7.54 -7.96
CA ALA A 54 -2.87 6.13 -8.36
C ALA A 54 -3.21 5.18 -7.21
N PHE A 55 -2.71 5.47 -6.00
CA PHE A 55 -3.07 4.73 -4.80
C PHE A 55 -4.58 4.81 -4.55
N ASP A 56 -5.15 6.01 -4.58
CA ASP A 56 -6.57 6.22 -4.28
C ASP A 56 -7.50 5.56 -5.29
N ALA A 57 -7.17 5.63 -6.58
CA ALA A 57 -7.92 4.98 -7.64
C ALA A 57 -7.92 3.44 -7.52
N ASN A 58 -6.86 2.85 -6.95
CA ASN A 58 -6.64 1.41 -6.89
C ASN A 58 -6.66 0.85 -5.46
N ARG A 59 -7.12 1.66 -4.50
CA ARG A 59 -7.08 1.37 -3.06
C ARG A 59 -7.68 0.01 -2.70
N PRO A 60 -8.85 -0.43 -3.23
CA PRO A 60 -9.40 -1.75 -2.90
C PRO A 60 -8.48 -2.91 -3.28
N THR A 61 -7.74 -2.79 -4.40
CA THR A 61 -6.80 -3.82 -4.85
C THR A 61 -5.53 -3.83 -4.00
N ILE A 62 -5.01 -2.65 -3.67
CA ILE A 62 -3.82 -2.48 -2.79
C ILE A 62 -4.11 -3.01 -1.38
N GLU A 63 -5.25 -2.65 -0.80
CA GLU A 63 -5.67 -3.14 0.52
C GLU A 63 -5.87 -4.67 0.53
N ARG A 64 -6.36 -5.26 -0.56
CA ARG A 64 -6.48 -6.71 -0.69
C ARG A 64 -5.11 -7.40 -0.68
N ALA A 65 -4.15 -6.89 -1.46
CA ALA A 65 -2.78 -7.39 -1.47
C ALA A 65 -2.11 -7.24 -0.10
N ALA A 66 -2.24 -6.06 0.51
CA ALA A 66 -1.73 -5.77 1.86
C ALA A 66 -2.33 -6.72 2.90
N ARG A 67 -3.65 -6.95 2.87
CA ARG A 67 -4.32 -7.87 3.81
C ARG A 67 -3.77 -9.29 3.69
N HIS A 68 -3.52 -9.77 2.47
CA HIS A 68 -2.93 -11.08 2.22
C HIS A 68 -1.50 -11.17 2.75
N ALA A 69 -0.67 -10.16 2.44
CA ALA A 69 0.72 -10.12 2.86
C ALA A 69 0.86 -9.96 4.39
N LEU A 70 0.07 -9.10 5.02
CA LEU A 70 -0.02 -8.98 6.47
C LEU A 70 -0.41 -10.31 7.12
N SER A 71 -1.42 -11.00 6.58
CA SER A 71 -1.85 -12.31 7.09
C SER A 71 -0.74 -13.36 7.04
N LYS A 72 0.13 -13.30 6.03
CA LYS A 72 1.27 -14.22 5.90
C LYS A 72 2.43 -13.87 6.81
N ASN A 73 2.71 -12.58 7.02
CA ASN A 73 3.86 -12.12 7.81
C ASN A 73 3.56 -11.91 9.30
N GLY A 74 2.35 -12.26 9.76
CA GLY A 74 1.95 -12.09 11.16
C GLY A 74 1.62 -10.65 11.56
N GLY A 75 1.24 -9.80 10.59
CA GLY A 75 0.82 -8.42 10.87
C GLY A 75 1.97 -7.42 10.98
N GLN A 76 3.15 -7.76 10.49
CA GLN A 76 4.31 -6.87 10.50
C GLN A 76 4.23 -5.86 9.34
N SER A 77 4.83 -4.68 9.52
CA SER A 77 4.97 -3.68 8.45
C SER A 77 5.57 -4.30 7.19
N LEU A 78 5.05 -3.92 6.03
CA LEU A 78 5.47 -4.45 4.74
C LEU A 78 5.54 -3.36 3.68
N GLU A 79 6.27 -3.68 2.62
CA GLU A 79 6.28 -2.95 1.37
C GLU A 79 5.69 -3.84 0.29
N LEU A 80 4.65 -3.34 -0.39
CA LEU A 80 4.11 -4.00 -1.57
C LEU A 80 4.95 -3.64 -2.79
N GLU A 81 5.47 -4.68 -3.43
CA GLU A 81 6.17 -4.66 -4.69
C GLU A 81 5.24 -5.20 -5.80
N PRO A 82 5.57 -5.04 -7.10
CA PRO A 82 4.70 -5.54 -8.16
C PRO A 82 4.34 -7.02 -8.01
N GLY A 83 5.27 -7.83 -7.46
CA GLY A 83 5.07 -9.26 -7.24
C GLY A 83 3.92 -9.61 -6.29
N ASP A 84 3.53 -8.70 -5.38
CA ASP A 84 2.48 -8.96 -4.39
C ASP A 84 1.05 -8.88 -4.96
N PHE A 85 0.90 -8.42 -6.20
CA PHE A 85 -0.38 -8.24 -6.89
C PHE A 85 -0.73 -9.39 -7.85
N SER A 86 -0.11 -10.56 -7.68
CA SER A 86 -0.34 -11.77 -8.49
C SER A 86 -1.62 -12.53 -8.13
#